data_AF-U1GHY7-F1
#
_entry.id   AF-U1GHY7-F1
#
_cell.length_a   1.000
_cell.length_b   1.000
_cell.length_c   1.000
_cell.angle_alpha   90.00
_cell.angle_beta   90.00
_cell.angle_gamma   90.00
#
_symmetry.space_group_name_H-M   'P 1'
#
loop_
_entity.id
_entity.type
_entity.pdbx_description
1 polymer ?
#
loop_
_entity_poly.entity_id
_entity_poly.type
_entity_poly.pdbx_seq_one_letter_code
_entity_poly.pdbx_strand_id
1 'polypeptide(L)'
;MTQERLNQLEAENARLKFQLRAEETAKNEAFLDELVSQGKLAPRVKEQALKLLNYAESYDNGETLDFSDGESLSHIVKDYLSQQPQIIAFSEIATKENAPEALDYKLINYAKNTPQEIIELDIQIREYAARNKISYSEAFNIITNKGAN
;
A
#
# COMPACT_ATOMS: atom_id res chain seq x y z
N MET A 1 -6.58 -31.94 -51.79
CA MET A 1 -6.73 -32.07 -50.33
C MET A 1 -7.89 -33.02 -50.07
N THR A 2 -7.70 -34.07 -49.27
CA THR A 2 -8.77 -35.00 -48.90
C THR A 2 -9.62 -34.41 -47.77
N GLN A 3 -10.90 -34.77 -47.69
CA GLN A 3 -11.82 -34.29 -46.64
C GLN A 3 -11.29 -34.63 -45.23
N GLU A 4 -10.68 -35.81 -45.08
CA GLU A 4 -10.07 -36.23 -43.82
C GLU A 4 -8.91 -35.32 -43.40
N ARG A 5 -8.09 -34.86 -44.36
CA ARG A 5 -7.00 -33.91 -44.08
C ARG A 5 -7.53 -32.53 -43.70
N LEU A 6 -8.63 -32.08 -44.31
CA LEU A 6 -9.30 -30.82 -43.93
C LEU A 6 -9.81 -30.89 -42.48
N ASN A 7 -10.55 -31.95 -42.13
CA ASN A 7 -11.08 -32.13 -40.78
C ASN A 7 -9.96 -32.21 -39.72
N GLN A 8 -8.86 -32.89 -40.02
CA GLN A 8 -7.68 -32.94 -39.14
C GLN A 8 -7.08 -31.55 -38.92
N LEU A 9 -6.91 -30.77 -40.00
CA LEU A 9 -6.35 -29.43 -39.91
C LEU A 9 -7.27 -28.47 -39.14
N GLU A 10 -8.59 -28.59 -39.30
CA GLU A 10 -9.56 -27.79 -38.54
C GLU A 10 -9.52 -28.11 -37.04
N ALA A 11 -9.48 -29.40 -36.68
CA ALA A 11 -9.37 -29.83 -35.29
C ALA A 11 -8.04 -29.39 -34.65
N GLU A 12 -6.94 -29.51 -35.39
CA GLU A 12 -5.63 -29.07 -34.93
C GLU A 12 -5.58 -27.54 -34.76
N ASN A 13 -6.15 -26.78 -35.70
CA ASN A 13 -6.23 -25.33 -35.61
C ASN A 13 -7.06 -24.88 -34.40
N ALA A 14 -8.21 -25.52 -34.16
CA ALA A 14 -9.04 -25.24 -32.99
C ALA A 14 -8.28 -25.53 -31.67
N ARG A 15 -7.55 -26.66 -31.62
CA ARG A 15 -6.73 -27.01 -30.45
C ARG A 15 -5.63 -25.99 -30.20
N LEU A 16 -4.91 -25.57 -31.25
CA LEU A 16 -3.83 -24.59 -31.14
C LEU A 16 -4.35 -23.22 -30.68
N LYS A 17 -5.49 -22.75 -31.23
CA LYS A 17 -6.14 -21.52 -30.78
C LYS A 17 -6.54 -21.58 -29.30
N PHE A 18 -7.09 -22.70 -28.86
CA PHE A 18 -7.42 -22.90 -27.45
C PHE A 18 -6.18 -22.86 -26.55
N GLN A 19 -5.10 -23.54 -26.95
CA GLN A 19 -3.84 -23.54 -26.20
C GLN A 19 -3.23 -22.14 -26.10
N LEU A 20 -3.24 -21.38 -27.20
CA LEU A 20 -2.74 -20.01 -27.24
C LEU A 20 -3.52 -19.10 -26.28
N ARG A 21 -4.86 -19.13 -26.34
CA ARG A 21 -5.71 -18.35 -25.43
C ARG A 21 -5.49 -18.69 -23.97
N ALA A 22 -5.31 -19.98 -23.66
CA ALA A 22 -5.05 -20.42 -22.30
C ALA A 22 -3.68 -19.91 -21.80
N GLU A 23 -2.66 -19.91 -22.66
CA GLU A 23 -1.35 -19.36 -22.35
C GLU A 23 -1.39 -17.83 -22.14
N GLU A 24 -2.09 -17.10 -23.01
CA GLU A 24 -2.29 -15.65 -22.88
C GLU A 24 -3.06 -15.30 -21.60
N THR A 25 -4.13 -16.05 -21.30
CA THR A 25 -4.89 -15.89 -20.05
C THR A 25 -4.00 -16.11 -18.82
N ALA A 26 -3.12 -17.12 -18.84
CA ALA A 26 -2.20 -17.38 -17.75
C ALA A 26 -1.14 -16.27 -17.59
N LYS A 27 -0.64 -15.70 -18.70
CA LYS A 27 0.26 -14.53 -18.68
C LYS A 27 -0.44 -13.30 -18.08
N ASN A 28 -1.68 -13.06 -18.49
CA ASN A 28 -2.52 -11.99 -17.97
C ASN A 28 -2.78 -12.14 -16.46
N GLU A 29 -3.08 -13.37 -16.01
CA GLU A 29 -3.27 -13.65 -14.59
C GLU A 29 -1.98 -13.40 -13.79
N ALA A 30 -0.84 -13.89 -14.28
CA ALA A 30 0.47 -13.67 -13.63
C ALA A 30 0.84 -12.18 -13.55
N PHE A 31 0.57 -11.42 -14.61
CA PHE A 31 0.78 -9.96 -14.62
C PHE A 31 -0.08 -9.26 -13.56
N LEU A 32 -1.35 -9.64 -13.41
CA LEU A 32 -2.23 -9.05 -12.41
C LEU A 32 -1.85 -9.46 -10.99
N ASP A 33 -1.38 -10.69 -10.78
CA ASP A 33 -0.82 -11.13 -9.50
C ASP A 33 0.40 -10.30 -9.11
N GLU A 34 1.27 -9.99 -10.07
CA GLU A 34 2.41 -9.10 -9.83
C GLU A 34 1.92 -7.70 -9.40
N LEU A 35 0.93 -7.12 -10.08
CA LEU A 35 0.38 -5.81 -9.70
C LEU A 35 -0.26 -5.81 -8.32
N VAL A 36 -0.94 -6.90 -7.94
CA VAL A 36 -1.49 -7.07 -6.60
C VAL A 36 -0.36 -7.14 -5.57
N SER A 37 0.70 -7.91 -5.84
CA SER A 37 1.86 -8.01 -4.95
C SER A 37 2.58 -6.66 -4.75
N GLN A 38 2.60 -5.81 -5.78
CA GLN A 38 3.18 -4.47 -5.75
C GLN A 38 2.25 -3.42 -5.10
N GLY A 39 1.02 -3.80 -4.73
CA GLY A 39 0.01 -2.87 -4.21
C GLY A 39 -0.52 -1.88 -5.26
N LYS A 40 -0.28 -2.12 -6.56
CA LYS A 40 -0.77 -1.28 -7.67
C LYS A 40 -2.20 -1.62 -8.09
N LEU A 41 -2.64 -2.84 -7.80
CA LEU A 41 -4.00 -3.32 -8.06
C LEU A 41 -4.59 -3.89 -6.76
N ALA A 42 -5.83 -3.54 -6.44
CA ALA A 42 -6.48 -4.12 -5.28
C ALA A 42 -6.94 -5.57 -5.59
N PRO A 43 -6.75 -6.53 -4.68
CA PRO A 43 -7.18 -7.93 -4.89
C PRO A 43 -8.65 -8.06 -5.31
N ARG A 44 -9.52 -7.20 -4.76
CA ARG A 44 -10.97 -7.24 -5.00
C ARG A 44 -11.40 -6.95 -6.44
N VAL A 45 -10.56 -6.27 -7.23
CA VAL A 45 -10.84 -5.92 -8.64
C VAL A 45 -10.03 -6.76 -9.63
N LYS A 46 -9.26 -7.75 -9.14
CA LYS A 46 -8.38 -8.57 -9.98
C LYS A 46 -9.17 -9.33 -11.04
N GLU A 47 -10.30 -9.93 -10.66
CA GLU A 47 -11.11 -10.74 -11.58
C GLU A 47 -11.66 -9.91 -12.75
N GLN A 48 -12.17 -8.72 -12.47
CA GLN A 48 -12.68 -7.81 -13.50
C GLN A 48 -11.54 -7.28 -14.38
N ALA A 49 -10.37 -7.00 -13.80
CA ALA A 49 -9.18 -6.64 -14.57
C ALA A 49 -8.75 -7.76 -15.53
N LEU A 50 -8.79 -9.01 -15.08
CA LEU A 50 -8.46 -10.18 -15.90
C LEU A 50 -9.43 -10.33 -17.07
N LYS A 51 -10.74 -10.21 -16.82
CA LYS A 51 -11.74 -10.20 -17.89
C LYS A 51 -11.47 -9.11 -18.93
N LEU A 52 -11.20 -7.87 -18.47
CA LEU A 52 -10.90 -6.76 -19.37
C LEU A 52 -9.64 -7.00 -20.20
N LEU A 53 -8.58 -7.54 -19.60
CA LEU A 53 -7.32 -7.81 -20.30
C LEU A 53 -7.49 -8.94 -21.33
N ASN A 54 -8.23 -9.99 -20.99
CA ASN A 54 -8.55 -11.06 -21.94
C ASN A 54 -9.43 -10.57 -23.11
N TYR A 55 -10.36 -9.64 -22.86
CA TYR A 55 -11.10 -9.00 -23.96
C TYR A 55 -10.21 -8.14 -24.85
N ALA A 56 -9.24 -7.43 -24.29
CA ALA A 56 -8.28 -6.67 -25.08
C ALA A 56 -7.44 -7.60 -25.97
N GLU A 57 -6.95 -8.71 -25.43
CA GLU A 57 -6.20 -9.71 -26.19
C GLU A 57 -7.03 -10.35 -27.32
N SER A 58 -8.27 -10.75 -27.03
CA SER A 58 -9.19 -11.26 -28.05
C SER A 58 -9.47 -10.22 -29.14
N TYR A 59 -9.62 -8.94 -28.79
CA TYR A 59 -9.82 -7.87 -29.76
C TYR A 59 -8.58 -7.67 -30.65
N ASP A 60 -7.37 -7.65 -30.07
CA ASP A 60 -6.11 -7.50 -30.82
C ASP A 60 -5.87 -8.70 -31.76
N ASN A 61 -6.33 -9.89 -31.37
CA ASN A 61 -6.33 -11.09 -32.20
C ASN A 61 -7.46 -11.12 -33.26
N GLY A 62 -8.28 -10.07 -33.36
CA GLY A 62 -9.37 -9.95 -34.33
C GLY A 62 -10.55 -10.87 -34.05
N GLU A 63 -10.69 -11.35 -32.81
CA GLU A 63 -11.78 -12.22 -32.38
C GLU A 63 -13.03 -11.39 -32.06
N THR A 64 -14.20 -12.00 -32.26
CA THR A 64 -15.45 -11.42 -31.78
C THR A 64 -15.50 -11.50 -30.26
N LEU A 65 -15.80 -10.38 -29.62
CA LEU A 65 -16.02 -10.35 -28.17
C LEU A 65 -17.41 -10.89 -27.86
N ASP A 66 -17.46 -12.04 -27.19
CA ASP A 66 -18.70 -12.62 -26.68
C ASP A 66 -18.94 -12.14 -25.24
N PHE A 67 -20.09 -11.50 -25.04
CA PHE A 67 -20.59 -11.09 -23.74
C PHE A 67 -21.75 -12.01 -23.32
N SER A 68 -21.86 -12.30 -22.02
CA SER A 68 -23.03 -13.00 -21.49
C SER A 68 -24.29 -12.15 -21.67
N ASP A 69 -25.47 -12.76 -21.60
CA ASP A 69 -26.73 -12.02 -21.68
C ASP A 69 -26.81 -10.90 -20.63
N GLY A 70 -26.96 -9.66 -21.10
CA GLY A 70 -27.02 -8.47 -20.25
C GLY A 70 -25.66 -7.85 -19.89
N GLU A 71 -24.54 -8.49 -20.25
CA GLU A 71 -23.21 -7.91 -20.12
C GLU A 71 -22.85 -7.06 -21.34
N SER A 72 -22.05 -6.03 -21.12
CA SER A 72 -21.38 -5.28 -22.19
C SER A 72 -20.03 -4.81 -21.69
N LEU A 73 -19.10 -4.53 -22.60
CA LEU A 73 -17.81 -3.93 -22.23
C LEU A 73 -17.99 -2.69 -21.34
N SER A 74 -18.99 -1.85 -21.66
CA SER A 74 -19.28 -0.65 -20.88
C SER A 74 -19.72 -0.95 -19.44
N HIS A 75 -20.46 -2.04 -19.22
CA HIS A 75 -20.89 -2.49 -17.89
C HIS A 75 -19.69 -2.99 -17.09
N ILE A 76 -18.87 -3.85 -17.69
CA ILE A 76 -17.69 -4.44 -17.06
C ILE A 76 -16.67 -3.35 -16.66
N VAL A 77 -16.45 -2.36 -17.53
CA VAL A 77 -15.57 -1.22 -17.23
C VAL A 77 -16.14 -0.38 -16.08
N LYS A 78 -17.45 -0.08 -16.08
CA LYS A 78 -18.10 0.65 -14.98
C LYS A 78 -17.99 -0.11 -13.65
N ASP A 79 -18.19 -1.42 -13.67
CA ASP A 79 -18.07 -2.27 -12.49
C ASP A 79 -16.64 -2.29 -11.97
N TYR A 80 -15.64 -2.47 -12.84
CA TYR A 80 -14.23 -2.39 -12.47
C TYR A 80 -13.86 -1.06 -11.81
N LEU A 81 -14.31 0.07 -12.38
CA LEU A 81 -14.02 1.40 -11.86
C LEU A 81 -14.75 1.69 -10.54
N SER A 82 -16.02 1.27 -10.41
CA SER A 82 -16.80 1.49 -9.17
C SER A 82 -16.28 0.67 -7.99
N GLN A 83 -15.65 -0.46 -8.27
CA GLN A 83 -15.02 -1.31 -7.28
C GLN A 83 -13.58 -0.91 -6.96
N GLN A 84 -13.01 0.18 -7.50
CA GLN A 84 -11.68 0.65 -7.10
C GLN A 84 -11.67 1.12 -5.64
N PRO A 85 -10.65 0.76 -4.83
CA PRO A 85 -10.57 1.25 -3.46
C PRO A 85 -10.40 2.77 -3.43
N GLN A 86 -10.79 3.38 -2.33
CA GLN A 86 -10.47 4.79 -2.10
C GLN A 86 -8.95 4.96 -2.10
N ILE A 87 -8.46 5.91 -2.90
CA ILE A 87 -7.06 6.34 -2.85
C ILE A 87 -6.87 7.08 -1.53
N ILE A 88 -6.17 6.46 -0.58
CA ILE A 88 -5.79 7.11 0.67
C ILE A 88 -4.54 7.95 0.38
N ALA A 89 -4.74 9.26 0.22
CA ALA A 89 -3.65 10.21 0.21
C ALA A 89 -3.34 10.60 1.67
N PHE A 90 -2.16 10.23 2.16
CA PHE A 90 -1.70 10.72 3.46
C PHE A 90 -1.36 12.21 3.33
N SER A 91 -2.25 13.06 3.82
CA SER A 91 -2.03 14.51 3.88
C SER A 91 -1.21 14.94 5.11
N GLU A 92 -0.87 14.00 6.00
CA GLU A 92 -0.17 14.29 7.24
C GLU A 92 1.33 14.46 6.97
N ILE A 93 1.69 15.65 6.51
CA ILE A 93 3.03 16.15 6.71
C ILE A 93 3.11 16.51 8.19
N ALA A 94 4.04 15.92 8.93
CA ALA A 94 4.38 16.36 10.28
C ALA A 94 4.94 17.78 10.19
N THR A 95 4.06 18.77 10.14
CA THR A 95 4.41 20.18 10.28
C THR A 95 4.70 20.44 11.76
N LYS A 96 5.53 21.44 12.04
CA LYS A 96 5.84 21.87 13.42
C LYS A 96 4.57 22.21 14.23
N GLU A 97 3.47 22.51 13.53
CA GLU A 97 2.15 22.84 14.08
C GLU A 97 1.33 21.59 14.46
N ASN A 98 1.58 20.46 13.81
CA ASN A 98 0.91 19.17 14.06
C ASN A 98 1.77 18.22 14.91
N ALA A 99 3.00 18.62 15.25
CA ALA A 99 3.77 17.92 16.27
C ALA A 99 2.99 18.00 17.58
N PRO A 100 2.82 16.89 18.33
CA PRO A 100 2.23 16.96 19.66
C PRO A 100 2.95 18.06 20.44
N GLU A 101 2.19 19.04 20.93
CA GLU A 101 2.72 20.14 21.74
C GLU A 101 3.68 19.54 22.76
N ALA A 102 4.92 19.99 22.68
CA ALA A 102 6.10 19.57 23.45
C ALA A 102 5.78 18.50 24.49
N LEU A 103 6.27 17.26 24.25
CA LEU A 103 6.37 16.18 25.23
C LEU A 103 6.42 16.77 26.63
N ASP A 104 5.30 16.68 27.36
CA ASP A 104 5.20 17.22 28.70
C ASP A 104 6.37 16.64 29.48
N TYR A 105 7.30 17.49 29.89
CA TYR A 105 8.49 17.07 30.63
C TYR A 105 8.09 16.40 31.96
N LYS A 106 6.81 16.45 32.35
CA LYS A 106 6.26 15.71 33.49
C LYS A 106 5.88 14.25 33.17
N LEU A 107 5.86 13.84 31.90
CA LEU A 107 5.43 12.51 31.45
C LEU A 107 6.59 11.51 31.22
N ILE A 108 7.70 11.67 31.95
CA ILE A 108 8.79 10.70 31.90
C ILE A 108 8.55 9.59 32.93
N ASN A 109 8.57 8.35 32.45
CA ASN A 109 8.53 7.16 33.28
C ASN A 109 9.95 6.76 33.69
N TYR A 110 10.19 6.67 34.99
CA TYR A 110 11.45 6.18 35.55
C TYR A 110 11.42 4.67 35.69
N ALA A 111 12.59 4.04 35.56
CA ALA A 111 12.72 2.63 35.92
C ALA A 111 12.44 2.43 37.41
N LYS A 112 11.81 1.30 37.79
CA LYS A 112 11.37 1.00 39.17
C LYS A 112 12.46 1.15 40.24
N ASN A 113 13.74 0.98 39.88
CA ASN A 113 14.87 1.02 40.81
C ASN A 113 15.65 2.35 40.74
N THR A 114 15.12 3.37 40.08
CA THR A 114 15.77 4.69 40.02
C THR A 114 15.70 5.33 41.41
N PRO A 115 16.84 5.74 42.01
CA PRO A 115 16.82 6.41 43.30
C PRO A 115 15.98 7.69 43.26
N GLN A 116 15.18 7.92 44.31
CA GLN A 116 14.27 9.07 44.39
C GLN A 116 15.00 10.41 44.25
N GLU A 117 16.21 10.53 44.81
CA GLU A 117 17.05 11.73 44.72
C GLU A 117 17.44 12.07 43.27
N ILE A 118 17.64 11.05 42.43
CA ILE A 118 17.99 11.22 41.01
C ILE A 118 16.76 11.65 40.20
N ILE A 119 15.59 11.11 40.55
CA ILE A 119 14.31 11.51 39.96
C ILE A 119 14.04 12.98 40.24
N GLU A 120 14.18 13.41 41.49
CA GLU A 120 13.96 14.79 41.92
C GLU A 120 14.93 15.77 41.26
N LEU A 121 16.21 15.41 41.18
CA LEU A 121 17.22 16.22 40.50
C LEU A 121 16.89 16.39 39.00
N ASP A 122 16.52 15.30 38.32
CA ASP A 122 16.14 15.34 36.91
C ASP A 122 14.86 16.18 36.65
N ILE A 123 13.87 16.12 37.54
CA ILE A 123 12.69 17.00 37.49
C ILE A 123 13.12 18.47 37.63
N GLN A 124 13.97 18.79 38.61
CA GLN A 124 14.44 20.16 38.84
C GLN A 124 15.21 20.72 37.63
N ILE A 125 16.06 19.90 37.00
CA ILE A 125 16.81 20.30 35.81
C ILE A 125 15.88 20.62 34.65
N ARG A 126 14.88 19.78 34.41
CA ARG A 126 13.92 19.99 33.31
C ARG A 126 13.03 21.19 33.56
N GLU A 127 12.57 21.40 34.79
CA GLU A 127 11.82 22.60 35.15
C GLU A 127 12.64 23.87 34.98
N TYR A 128 13.92 23.86 35.40
CA TYR A 128 14.80 25.00 35.26
C TYR A 128 15.14 25.29 33.78
N ALA A 129 15.43 24.26 32.99
CA ALA A 129 15.65 24.37 31.55
C ALA A 129 14.43 24.96 30.83
N ALA A 130 13.23 24.43 31.12
CA ALA A 130 11.99 24.89 30.52
C ALA A 130 11.65 26.34 30.89
N ARG A 131 11.75 26.70 32.19
CA ARG A 131 11.48 28.07 32.67
C ARG A 131 12.45 29.10 32.07
N ASN A 132 13.72 28.75 31.94
CA ASN A 132 14.77 29.69 31.49
C ASN A 132 15.05 29.61 29.99
N LYS A 133 14.39 28.71 29.25
CA LYS A 133 14.61 28.47 27.81
C LYS A 133 16.08 28.17 27.46
N ILE A 134 16.75 27.42 28.33
CA ILE A 134 18.14 26.97 28.15
C ILE A 134 18.18 25.45 27.94
N SER A 135 19.32 24.93 27.49
CA SER A 135 19.49 23.49 27.31
C SER A 135 19.50 22.73 28.65
N TYR A 136 19.15 21.44 28.61
CA TYR A 136 19.22 20.55 29.78
C TYR A 136 20.64 20.54 30.38
N SER A 137 21.67 20.47 29.55
CA SER A 137 23.07 20.45 30.00
C SER A 137 23.49 21.74 30.71
N GLU A 138 23.03 22.89 30.23
CA GLU A 138 23.27 24.17 30.91
C GLU A 138 22.55 24.22 32.26
N ALA A 139 21.28 23.80 32.30
CA ALA A 139 20.51 23.71 33.54
C ALA A 139 21.15 22.74 34.56
N PHE A 140 21.63 21.59 34.10
CA PHE A 140 22.35 20.60 34.91
C PHE A 140 23.59 21.22 35.57
N ASN A 141 24.44 21.90 34.78
CA ASN A 141 25.64 22.54 35.30
C ASN A 141 25.30 23.63 36.32
N ILE A 142 24.24 24.42 36.09
CA ILE A 142 23.84 25.49 37.01
C ILE A 142 23.34 24.92 38.34
N ILE A 143 22.52 23.85 38.30
CA ILE A 143 21.93 23.25 39.50
C ILE A 143 22.98 22.48 40.29
N THR A 144 23.84 21.71 39.63
CA THR A 144 24.86 20.90 40.32
C THR A 144 26.03 21.75 40.82
N ASN A 145 26.44 22.81 40.11
CA ASN A 145 27.47 23.73 40.61
C ASN A 145 26.98 24.67 41.73
N LYS A 146 25.67 24.88 41.88
CA LYS A 146 25.11 25.64 43.02
C LYS A 146 25.24 24.91 44.36
N GLY A 147 25.49 23.60 44.36
CA GLY A 147 25.69 22.79 45.58
C GLY A 147 27.14 22.74 46.08
N ALA A 148 28.08 23.46 45.44
CA ALA A 148 29.51 23.41 45.73
C ALA A 148 30.08 24.65 46.46
N ASN A 149 29.23 25.49 47.07
CA ASN A 149 29.63 26.59 47.96
C ASN A 149 28.99 26.45 49.34
#